data_AF-A0A2E4XNK6-F1
#
_entry.id   AF-A0A2E4XNK6-F1
#
_cell.length_a   1.000
_cell.length_b   1.000
_cell.length_c   1.000
_cell.angle_alpha   90.00
_cell.angle_beta   90.00
_cell.angle_gamma   90.00
#
_symmetry.space_group_name_H-M   'P 1'
#
loop_
_entity.id
_entity.type
_entity.pdbx_description
1 polymer ?
#
loop_
_entity_poly.entity_id
_entity_poly.type
_entity_poly.pdbx_seq_one_letter_code
_entity_poly.pdbx_strand_id
1 'polypeptide(L)'
;MSNYKIIEDLVLFYVKENYKKYLKENNITTIPDHQIESAVNKIYTERKSHLEGFLKKSLKQIMGNDYIGDTSVLNICREIFSDEELCINRIIKEVTIFQKNK
;
A
#
# COMPACT_ATOMS: atom_id res chain seq x y z
N MET A 1 18.02 10.55 -1.31
CA MET A 1 16.63 10.09 -1.57
C MET A 1 15.80 10.38 -0.34
N SER A 2 14.63 11.02 -0.45
CA SER A 2 13.81 11.31 0.73
C SER A 2 13.20 10.02 1.28
N ASN A 3 13.26 9.80 2.59
CA ASN A 3 12.67 8.64 3.27
C ASN A 3 11.18 8.44 2.93
N TYR A 4 10.47 9.54 2.62
CA TYR A 4 9.10 9.53 2.13
C TYR A 4 8.90 8.71 0.85
N LYS A 5 9.79 8.85 -0.16
CA LYS A 5 9.66 8.10 -1.42
C LYS A 5 9.78 6.60 -1.20
N ILE A 6 10.68 6.16 -0.33
CA ILE A 6 10.87 4.74 -0.01
C ILE A 6 9.60 4.18 0.64
N ILE A 7 9.01 4.93 1.56
CA ILE A 7 7.78 4.53 2.25
C ILE A 7 6.61 4.48 1.29
N GLU A 8 6.46 5.49 0.44
CA GLU A 8 5.46 5.57 -0.62
C GLU A 8 5.56 4.39 -1.60
N ASP A 9 6.76 4.07 -2.09
CA ASP A 9 7.00 2.93 -2.97
C ASP A 9 6.67 1.60 -2.28
N LEU A 10 7.01 1.46 -1.00
CA LEU A 10 6.67 0.27 -0.21
C LEU A 10 5.16 0.14 0.02
N VAL A 11 4.44 1.24 0.24
CA VAL A 11 2.97 1.26 0.34
C VAL A 11 2.36 0.80 -0.97
N LEU A 12 2.80 1.37 -2.10
CA LEU A 12 2.33 0.97 -3.43
C LEU A 12 2.62 -0.50 -3.72
N PHE A 13 3.83 -0.97 -3.39
CA PHE A 13 4.22 -2.37 -3.54
C PHE A 13 3.33 -3.29 -2.70
N TYR A 14 3.17 -2.99 -1.41
CA TYR A 14 2.35 -3.78 -0.51
C TYR A 14 0.92 -3.88 -1.04
N VAL A 15 0.31 -2.77 -1.42
CA VAL A 15 -1.07 -2.79 -1.89
C VAL A 15 -1.21 -3.54 -3.22
N LYS A 16 -0.26 -3.39 -4.14
CA LYS A 16 -0.24 -4.16 -5.40
C LYS A 16 -0.13 -5.66 -5.15
N GLU A 17 0.70 -6.10 -4.21
CA GLU A 17 0.82 -7.50 -3.83
C GLU A 17 -0.46 -8.03 -3.16
N ASN A 18 -1.09 -7.23 -2.30
CA ASN A 18 -2.36 -7.58 -1.68
C ASN A 18 -3.50 -7.64 -2.69
N TYR A 19 -3.51 -6.75 -3.66
CA TYR A 19 -4.43 -6.76 -4.78
C TYR A 19 -4.27 -8.03 -5.62
N LYS A 20 -3.05 -8.37 -6.04
CA LYS A 20 -2.76 -9.63 -6.75
C LYS A 20 -3.16 -10.85 -5.93
N LYS A 21 -2.94 -10.82 -4.62
CA LYS A 21 -3.35 -11.89 -3.71
C LYS A 21 -4.87 -12.02 -3.67
N TYR A 22 -5.60 -10.90 -3.57
CA TYR A 22 -7.06 -10.88 -3.62
C TYR A 22 -7.60 -11.46 -4.93
N LEU A 23 -7.01 -11.09 -6.07
CA LEU A 23 -7.33 -11.67 -7.38
C LEU A 23 -7.15 -13.20 -7.38
N LYS A 24 -6.01 -13.66 -6.87
CA LYS A 24 -5.68 -15.09 -6.80
C LYS A 24 -6.59 -15.87 -5.85
N GLU A 25 -6.91 -15.32 -4.68
CA GLU A 25 -7.79 -15.94 -3.68
C GLU A 25 -9.24 -16.04 -4.18
N ASN A 26 -9.71 -15.04 -4.93
CA ASN A 26 -11.06 -15.03 -5.51
C ASN A 26 -11.12 -15.70 -6.90
N ASN A 27 -10.00 -16.24 -7.42
CA ASN A 27 -9.88 -16.80 -8.77
C ASN A 27 -10.38 -15.86 -9.89
N ILE A 28 -10.15 -14.56 -9.72
CA ILE A 28 -10.53 -13.53 -10.70
C ILE A 28 -9.26 -12.93 -11.31
N THR A 29 -9.30 -12.61 -12.60
CA THR A 29 -8.19 -11.96 -13.31
C THR A 29 -8.25 -10.44 -13.23
N THR A 30 -9.46 -9.91 -13.05
CA THR A 30 -9.77 -8.50 -12.90
C THR A 30 -10.90 -8.27 -11.89
N ILE A 31 -10.88 -7.15 -11.19
CA ILE A 31 -12.01 -6.63 -10.44
C ILE A 31 -12.78 -5.67 -11.37
N PRO A 32 -14.12 -5.77 -11.45
CA PRO A 32 -14.93 -4.82 -12.18
C PRO A 32 -14.72 -3.39 -11.65
N ASP A 33 -14.63 -2.39 -12.54
CA ASP A 33 -14.30 -1.00 -12.16
C ASP A 33 -15.16 -0.45 -11.00
N HIS A 34 -16.45 -0.78 -10.99
CA HIS A 34 -17.41 -0.38 -9.94
C HIS A 34 -17.17 -1.06 -8.58
N GLN A 35 -16.38 -2.14 -8.52
CA GLN A 35 -16.04 -2.85 -7.29
C GLN A 35 -14.59 -2.62 -6.86
N ILE A 36 -13.74 -2.02 -7.71
CA ILE A 36 -12.33 -1.74 -7.38
C ILE A 36 -12.25 -0.86 -6.14
N GLU A 37 -13.05 0.20 -6.09
CA GLU A 37 -13.05 1.13 -4.95
C GLU A 37 -13.45 0.43 -3.64
N SER A 38 -14.48 -0.41 -3.67
CA SER A 38 -14.92 -1.17 -2.49
C SER A 38 -13.87 -2.20 -2.05
N ALA A 39 -13.29 -2.95 -3.00
CA ALA A 39 -12.26 -3.94 -2.72
C ALA A 39 -10.97 -3.30 -2.17
N VAL A 40 -10.53 -2.20 -2.78
CA VAL A 40 -9.37 -1.43 -2.33
C VAL A 40 -9.62 -0.87 -0.94
N ASN A 41 -10.78 -0.26 -0.69
CA ASN A 41 -11.15 0.21 0.64
C ASN A 41 -11.09 -0.92 1.66
N LYS A 42 -11.68 -2.07 1.37
CA LYS A 42 -11.67 -3.22 2.29
C LYS A 42 -10.25 -3.72 2.59
N ILE A 43 -9.42 -3.88 1.55
CA ILE A 43 -8.00 -4.25 1.69
C ILE A 43 -7.25 -3.19 2.50
N TYR A 44 -7.52 -1.92 2.26
CA TYR A 44 -6.85 -0.81 2.91
C TYR A 44 -7.23 -0.71 4.39
N THR A 45 -8.52 -0.76 4.73
CA THR A 45 -9.02 -0.69 6.11
C THR A 45 -8.59 -1.91 6.92
N GLU A 46 -8.74 -3.13 6.39
CA GLU A 46 -8.35 -4.36 7.09
C GLU A 46 -6.84 -4.47 7.26
N ARG A 47 -6.06 -3.92 6.33
CA ARG A 47 -4.60 -4.06 6.33
C ARG A 47 -3.86 -2.83 6.80
N LYS A 48 -4.51 -1.75 7.23
CA LYS A 48 -3.83 -0.54 7.75
C LYS A 48 -2.87 -0.86 8.89
N SER A 49 -3.33 -1.64 9.87
CA SER A 49 -2.47 -2.11 10.98
C SER A 49 -1.36 -3.05 10.51
N HIS A 50 -1.62 -3.84 9.46
CA HIS A 50 -0.66 -4.80 8.90
C HIS A 50 0.40 -4.10 8.04
N LEU A 51 0.01 -3.02 7.35
CA LEU A 51 0.84 -2.16 6.52
C LEU A 51 1.87 -1.42 7.38
N GLU A 52 1.47 -0.87 8.53
CA GLU A 52 2.43 -0.27 9.48
C GLU A 52 3.49 -1.29 9.94
N GLY A 53 3.07 -2.52 10.26
CA GLY A 53 3.98 -3.60 10.64
C GLY A 53 4.92 -4.02 9.51
N PHE A 54 4.39 -4.09 8.28
CA PHE A 54 5.18 -4.36 7.07
C PHE A 54 6.22 -3.26 6.84
N LEU A 55 5.81 -1.99 6.83
CA LEU A 55 6.68 -0.84 6.61
C LEU A 55 7.81 -0.78 7.64
N LYS A 56 7.52 -0.99 8.93
CA LYS A 56 8.54 -1.05 9.97
C LYS A 56 9.57 -2.15 9.70
N LYS A 57 9.13 -3.36 9.35
CA LYS A 57 10.03 -4.48 9.05
C LYS A 57 10.86 -4.21 7.80
N SER A 58 10.23 -3.76 6.71
CA SER A 58 10.90 -3.47 5.45
C SER A 58 11.91 -2.33 5.59
N LEU A 59 11.54 -1.24 6.25
CA LEU A 59 12.47 -0.11 6.47
C LEU A 59 13.62 -0.49 7.40
N LYS A 60 13.39 -1.31 8.43
CA LYS A 60 14.49 -1.86 9.25
C LYS A 60 15.46 -2.69 8.41
N GLN A 61 14.96 -3.51 7.50
CA GLN A 61 15.79 -4.31 6.60
C GLN A 61 16.55 -3.45 5.57
N ILE A 62 15.90 -2.43 5.01
CA ILE A 62 16.47 -1.57 3.97
C ILE A 62 17.50 -0.60 4.55
N MET A 63 17.17 0.04 5.69
CA MET A 63 18.00 1.09 6.29
C MET A 63 19.04 0.52 7.26
N GLY A 64 18.83 -0.68 7.81
CA GLY A 64 19.79 -1.31 8.73
C GLY A 64 20.16 -0.39 9.89
N ASN A 65 21.43 0.01 9.94
CA ASN A 65 21.95 0.92 10.97
C ASN A 65 21.46 2.38 10.83
N ASP A 66 21.01 2.78 9.64
CA ASP A 66 20.49 4.12 9.35
C ASP A 66 18.97 4.21 9.59
N TYR A 67 18.40 3.24 10.30
CA TYR A 67 16.98 3.19 10.56
C TYR A 67 16.51 4.41 11.38
N ILE A 68 15.59 5.17 10.80
CA ILE A 68 15.07 6.43 11.35
C ILE A 68 14.24 6.29 12.63
N GLY A 69 14.04 5.06 13.11
CA GLY A 69 13.26 4.75 14.30
C GLY A 69 11.77 4.54 14.02
N ASP A 70 11.14 3.68 14.83
CA ASP A 70 9.73 3.29 14.69
C ASP A 70 8.80 4.51 14.77
N THR A 71 9.10 5.49 15.62
CA THR A 71 8.31 6.73 15.78
C THR A 71 8.30 7.57 14.50
N SER A 72 9.45 7.73 13.86
CA SER A 72 9.58 8.48 12.60
C SER A 72 8.80 7.79 11.48
N VAL A 73 8.90 6.45 11.40
CA VAL A 73 8.11 5.67 10.44
C VAL A 73 6.61 5.85 10.68
N LEU A 74 6.16 5.78 11.94
CA LEU A 74 4.75 5.99 12.28
C LEU A 74 4.27 7.40 11.94
N ASN A 75 5.08 8.43 12.16
CA ASN A 75 4.71 9.79 11.79
C ASN A 75 4.59 9.95 10.28
N ILE A 76 5.56 9.42 9.51
CA ILE A 76 5.48 9.44 8.04
C ILE A 76 4.29 8.63 7.54
N CYS A 77 4.02 7.46 8.14
CA CYS A 77 2.82 6.69 7.85
C CYS A 77 1.56 7.52 8.10
N ARG A 78 1.46 8.17 9.26
CA ARG A 78 0.32 9.03 9.59
C ARG A 78 0.15 10.18 8.63
N GLU A 79 1.23 10.79 8.14
CA GLU A 79 1.17 11.86 7.13
C GLU A 79 0.78 11.33 5.74
N ILE A 80 1.30 10.18 5.33
CA ILE A 80 0.91 9.54 4.06
C ILE A 80 -0.55 9.07 4.11
N PHE A 81 -0.99 8.58 5.27
CA PHE A 81 -2.34 8.08 5.51
C PHE A 81 -3.32 9.14 6.02
N SER A 82 -2.87 10.37 6.29
CA SER A 82 -3.77 11.45 6.72
C SER A 82 -4.68 11.88 5.57
N ASP A 83 -4.19 11.74 4.34
CA ASP A 83 -5.00 11.89 3.14
C ASP A 83 -5.42 10.52 2.60
N GLU A 84 -6.31 9.89 3.37
CA GLU A 84 -6.79 8.54 3.14
C GLU A 84 -7.43 8.41 1.75
N GLU A 85 -8.18 9.44 1.34
CA GLU A 85 -8.82 9.55 0.04
C GLU A 85 -7.80 9.62 -1.10
N LEU A 86 -6.73 10.42 -0.99
CA LEU A 86 -5.66 10.45 -2.00
C LEU A 86 -4.92 9.12 -2.10
N CYS A 87 -4.62 8.47 -0.97
CA CYS A 87 -3.98 7.17 -0.94
C CYS A 87 -4.84 6.11 -1.64
N ILE A 88 -6.11 6.01 -1.27
CA ILE A 88 -7.07 5.08 -1.87
C ILE A 88 -7.23 5.36 -3.37
N ASN A 89 -7.43 6.61 -3.76
CA ASN A 89 -7.58 6.99 -5.17
C ASN A 89 -6.33 6.65 -6.00
N ARG A 90 -5.13 6.84 -5.45
CA ARG A 90 -3.89 6.48 -6.12
C ARG A 90 -3.75 4.98 -6.27
N ILE A 91 -4.10 4.22 -5.24
CA ILE A 91 -4.13 2.76 -5.29
C ILE A 91 -5.12 2.29 -6.37
N ILE A 92 -6.34 2.85 -6.40
CA ILE A 92 -7.37 2.51 -7.39
C ILE A 92 -6.83 2.77 -8.79
N LYS A 93 -6.15 3.90 -9.01
CA LYS A 93 -5.51 4.23 -10.30
C LYS A 93 -4.44 3.21 -10.66
N GLU A 94 -3.52 2.89 -9.76
CA GLU A 94 -2.47 1.89 -10.00
C GLU A 94 -3.03 0.50 -10.30
N VAL A 95 -4.05 0.08 -9.56
CA VAL A 95 -4.77 -1.17 -9.80
C VAL A 95 -5.40 -1.15 -11.19
N THR A 96 -6.15 -0.10 -11.51
CA THR A 96 -6.80 0.07 -12.82
C THR A 96 -5.80 0.06 -13.96
N ILE A 97 -4.67 0.77 -13.81
CA ILE A 97 -3.56 0.79 -14.78
C ILE A 97 -2.97 -0.62 -14.91
N PHE A 98 -2.76 -1.33 -13.81
CA PHE A 98 -2.25 -2.70 -13.83
C PHE A 98 -3.22 -3.68 -14.52
N GLN A 99 -4.53 -3.49 -14.40
CA GLN A 99 -5.52 -4.27 -15.14
C GLN A 99 -5.52 -3.94 -16.64
N LYS A 100 -5.36 -2.67 -17.00
CA LYS A 100 -5.39 -2.19 -18.40
C LYS A 100 -4.12 -2.51 -19.17
N ASN A 101 -2.98 -2.63 -18.48
CA ASN A 101 -1.69 -3.01 -19.07
C ASN A 101 -1.43 -4.53 -19.07
N LYS A 102 -2.46 -5.34 -18.82
CA LYS A 102 -2.46 -6.80 -19.06
C LYS A 102 -2.90 -7.09 -20.49
#